data_AF-A0A6N3BV43-F1
#
_entry.id   AF-A0A6N3BV43-F1
#
_cell.length_a   1.000
_cell.length_b   1.000
_cell.length_c   1.000
_cell.angle_alpha   90.00
_cell.angle_beta   90.00
_cell.angle_gamma   90.00
#
_symmetry.space_group_name_H-M   'P 1'
#
loop_
_entity.id
_entity.type
_entity.pdbx_description
1 polymer ?
#
loop_
_entity_poly.entity_id
_entity_poly.type
_entity_poly.pdbx_seq_one_letter_code
_entity_poly.pdbx_strand_id
1 'polypeptide(L)' 'MKNKRLKIARIECDMNQTDLAKAVGVTRQTIGLIESGDYNPTLNLCIAICKVLGKTLNDLFWEE' A
#
# COMPACT_ATOMS: atom_id res chain seq x y z
N MET A 1 4.20 -4.80 -11.75
CA MET A 1 3.46 -4.33 -10.56
C MET A 1 2.02 -4.14 -10.97
N LYS A 2 1.11 -4.96 -10.43
CA LYS A 2 -0.32 -4.82 -10.65
C LYS A 2 -0.89 -3.61 -9.89
N ASN A 3 -0.44 -3.36 -8.66
CA ASN A 3 -0.89 -2.22 -7.86
C ASN A 3 -0.01 -0.98 -8.06
N LYS A 4 -0.06 -0.39 -9.26
CA LYS A 4 0.70 0.83 -9.58
C LYS A 4 0.27 2.03 -8.73
N ARG A 5 -1.02 2.15 -8.40
CA ARG A 5 -1.59 3.23 -7.58
C ARG A 5 -0.97 3.28 -6.18
N LEU A 6 -0.86 2.12 -5.52
CA LEU A 6 -0.20 2.01 -4.21
C LEU A 6 1.25 2.49 -4.25
N LYS A 7 2.02 2.04 -5.25
CA LYS A 7 3.42 2.46 -5.38
C LYS A 7 3.55 3.95 -5.61
N ILE A 8 2.71 4.53 -6.47
CA ILE A 8 2.72 5.97 -6.76
C ILE A 8 2.43 6.75 -5.47
N ALA A 9 1.33 6.42 -4.77
CA ALA A 9 0.97 7.10 -3.53
C ALA A 9 2.07 6.99 -2.45
N ARG A 10 2.74 5.84 -2.37
CA ARG A 10 3.88 5.67 -1.46
C ARG A 10 5.06 6.57 -1.82
N ILE A 11 5.38 6.72 -3.10
CA ILE A 11 6.44 7.60 -3.59
C ILE A 11 6.07 9.07 -3.42
N GLU A 12 4.80 9.46 -3.61
CA GLU A 12 4.29 10.81 -3.33
C GLU A 12 4.48 11.23 -1.86
N CYS A 13 4.53 10.26 -0.94
CA CYS A 13 4.84 10.47 0.47
C CYS A 13 6.35 10.36 0.80
N ASP A 14 7.24 10.30 -0.19
CA ASP A 14 8.68 10.07 -0.02
C ASP A 14 9.05 8.79 0.76
N MET A 15 8.16 7.78 0.76
CA MET A 15 8.36 6.54 1.49
C MET A 15 8.95 5.45 0.59
N ASN A 16 9.90 4.66 1.10
CA ASN A 16 10.24 3.36 0.50
C ASN A 16 9.34 2.24 1.06
N GLN A 17 9.43 1.02 0.52
CA GLN A 17 8.60 -0.11 0.97
C GLN A 17 8.78 -0.44 2.46
N THR A 18 9.98 -0.30 2.98
CA THR A 18 10.32 -0.54 4.39
C THR A 18 9.68 0.51 5.29
N ASP A 19 9.63 1.77 4.85
CA ASP A 19 9.01 2.86 5.62
C ASP A 19 7.51 2.64 5.75
N LEU A 20 6.82 2.33 4.63
CA LEU A 20 5.38 2.03 4.67
C LEU A 20 5.10 0.79 5.52
N ALA A 21 5.93 -0.25 5.39
CA ALA A 21 5.80 -1.47 6.17
C ALA A 21 5.88 -1.20 7.68
N LYS A 22 6.87 -0.41 8.12
CA LYS A 22 6.99 0.02 9.51
C LYS A 22 5.78 0.82 9.97
N ALA A 23 5.28 1.75 9.15
CA ALA A 23 4.16 2.61 9.49
C ALA A 23 2.84 1.83 9.69
N VAL A 24 2.64 0.73 8.96
CA VAL A 24 1.42 -0.10 9.05
C VAL A 24 1.61 -1.42 9.82
N GLY A 25 2.80 -1.62 10.41
CA GLY A 25 3.07 -2.78 11.27
C GLY A 25 3.20 -4.12 10.54
N VAL A 26 3.74 -4.13 9.32
CA VAL A 26 3.98 -5.34 8.52
C VAL A 26 5.43 -5.43 8.06
N THR A 27 5.78 -6.51 7.34
CA THR A 27 7.12 -6.65 6.77
C THR A 27 7.25 -5.90 5.44
N ARG A 28 8.47 -5.51 5.07
CA ARG A 28 8.76 -4.95 3.73
C ARG A 28 8.29 -5.91 2.62
N GLN A 29 8.46 -7.22 2.81
CA GLN A 29 8.02 -8.24 1.86
C GLN A 29 6.51 -8.20 1.65
N THR A 30 5.72 -8.01 2.72
CA THR A 30 4.26 -7.85 2.64
C THR A 30 3.90 -6.69 1.70
N ILE A 31 4.51 -5.51 1.87
CA ILE A 31 4.26 -4.37 0.97
C ILE A 31 4.68 -4.69 -0.46
N GLY A 32 5.82 -5.36 -0.65
CA GLY A 32 6.27 -5.79 -1.98
C GLY A 32 5.28 -6.71 -2.69
N LEU A 33 4.70 -7.69 -1.99
CA LEU A 33 3.69 -8.61 -2.53
C LEU A 33 2.37 -7.89 -2.85
N ILE A 34 1.98 -6.89 -2.06
CA ILE A 34 0.81 -6.06 -2.38
C ILE A 34 1.09 -5.27 -3.67
N GLU A 35 2.24 -4.61 -3.79
CA GLU A 35 2.60 -3.83 -4.99
C GLU A 35 2.72 -4.69 -6.25
N SER A 36 3.20 -5.93 -6.12
CA SER A 36 3.24 -6.88 -7.24
C SER A 36 1.85 -7.41 -7.61
N GLY A 37 0.93 -7.47 -6.64
CA GLY A 37 -0.42 -8.02 -6.77
C GLY A 37 -0.50 -9.52 -6.44
N ASP A 38 0.53 -10.04 -5.77
CA ASP A 38 0.63 -11.46 -5.38
C ASP A 38 0.09 -11.71 -3.97
N TYR A 39 -0.36 -10.66 -3.29
CA TYR A 39 -1.02 -10.75 -1.99
C TYR A 39 -2.23 -9.82 -1.95
N ASN A 40 -3.37 -10.39 -1.55
CA ASN A 40 -4.58 -9.63 -1.25
C ASN A 40 -4.58 -9.24 0.24
N PRO A 41 -4.35 -7.96 0.58
CA PRO A 41 -4.33 -7.51 1.97
C PRO A 41 -5.72 -7.60 2.63
N THR A 42 -5.74 -7.70 3.96
CA THR A 42 -6.98 -7.58 4.73
C THR A 42 -7.52 -6.16 4.65
N LEU A 43 -8.84 -5.98 4.82
CA LEU A 43 -9.46 -4.65 4.84
C LEU A 43 -8.80 -3.71 5.85
N ASN A 44 -8.45 -4.23 7.04
CA ASN A 44 -7.75 -3.45 8.07
C ASN A 44 -6.38 -2.95 7.60
N LEU A 45 -5.63 -3.77 6.86
CA LEU A 45 -4.34 -3.36 6.30
C LEU A 45 -4.54 -2.33 5.18
N CYS A 46 -5.55 -2.50 4.32
CA CYS A 46 -5.89 -1.50 3.31
C CYS A 46 -6.21 -0.14 3.96
N ILE A 47 -7.02 -0.12 5.01
CA ILE A 47 -7.37 1.09 5.75
C ILE A 47 -6.14 1.73 6.39
N ALA A 48 -5.24 0.93 6.99
CA ALA A 48 -4.01 1.43 7.58
C ALA A 48 -3.10 2.09 6.53
N ILE A 49 -2.92 1.44 5.38
CA ILE A 49 -2.17 1.98 4.24
C ILE A 49 -2.78 3.29 3.75
N CYS A 50 -4.11 3.32 3.58
CA CYS A 50 -4.85 4.53 3.15
C CYS A 50 -4.60 5.71 4.10
N LYS A 51 -4.66 5.48 5.42
CA LYS A 51 -4.40 6.51 6.44
C LYS A 51 -2.97 7.03 6.39
N VAL A 52 -1.98 6.16 6.22
CA VAL A 52 -0.56 6.55 6.14
C VAL A 52 -0.28 7.36 4.88
N LEU A 53 -0.89 6.98 3.75
CA LEU A 53 -0.65 7.61 2.45
C LEU A 53 -1.59 8.79 2.14
N GLY A 54 -2.53 9.11 3.03
CA GLY A 54 -3.51 10.17 2.80
C GLY A 54 -4.44 9.91 1.61
N LYS A 55 -4.76 8.65 1.34
CA LYS A 55 -5.63 8.20 0.24
C LYS A 55 -6.86 7.47 0.77
N THR A 56 -7.86 7.27 -0.08
CA THR A 56 -9.03 6.43 0.21
C THR A 56 -8.84 5.02 -0.35
N LEU A 57 -9.73 4.10 0.04
CA LEU A 57 -9.74 2.74 -0.52
C LEU A 57 -9.96 2.76 -2.04
N ASN A 58 -10.82 3.66 -2.53
CA ASN A 58 -11.11 3.81 -3.95
C ASN A 58 -9.87 4.27 -4.73
N ASP A 59 -9.09 5.19 -4.16
CA ASP A 59 -7.87 5.68 -4.80
C ASP A 59 -6.82 4.58 -4.99
N LEU A 60 -6.79 3.57 -4.13
CA LEU A 60 -5.70 2.59 -4.08
C LEU A 60 -6.06 1.17 -4.55
N PHE A 61 -7.28 0.71 -4.30
CA PHE A 61 -7.63 -0.73 -4.38
C PHE A 61 -8.87 -1.05 -5.23
N TRP A 62 -9.59 -0.06 -5.75
CA TRP A 62 -10.77 -0.30 -6.58
C TRP A 62 -10.44 -0.22 -8.08
N GLU A 63 -11.09 -1.03 -8.90
CA GLU A 63 -11.04 -0.91 -10.36
C GLU A 63 -11.90 0.29 -10.81
N GLU A 64 -11.64 0.85 -11.99
CA GLU A 64 -12.57 1.81 -12.61
C GLU A 64 -13.85 1.11 -13.08
#